data_AF-A0A8H4IIJ5-F1
#
_entry.id   AF-A0A8H4IIJ5-F1
#
_cell.length_a   1.000
_cell.length_b   1.000
_cell.length_c   1.000
_cell.angle_alpha   90.00
_cell.angle_beta   90.00
_cell.angle_gamma   90.00
#
_symmetry.space_group_name_H-M   'P 1'
#
loop_
_entity.id
_entity.type
_entity.pdbx_description
1 polymer ?
#
loop_
_entity_poly.entity_id
_entity_poly.type
_entity_poly.pdbx_seq_one_letter_code
_entity_poly.pdbx_strand_id
1 'polypeptide(L)'
;MSSSKPIIVLKSSQDWDEWFFIVQSRAKKARLYDYIDPTKDSRPQQPIAPTKPPLLTGNITDADREEHKWKREDYKEDKKEYDRQMRELNDLSSLIEDSVSQPLLPLLRKIEDSHPYAQLRALQARLQPSVSTQQEFILNKLRELEKPPTTQSTEK
;
A
#
# COMPACT_ATOMS: atom_id res chain seq x y z
N MET A 1 28.37 -0.99 -11.55
CA MET A 1 27.64 -2.24 -11.28
C MET A 1 26.21 -1.86 -10.90
N SER A 2 25.23 -2.10 -11.79
CA SER A 2 23.82 -1.86 -11.46
C SER A 2 23.37 -2.88 -10.42
N SER A 3 23.30 -2.44 -9.16
CA SER A 3 22.64 -3.20 -8.09
C SER A 3 21.15 -3.23 -8.41
N SER A 4 20.72 -4.28 -9.10
CA SER A 4 19.31 -4.70 -9.15
C SER A 4 18.91 -5.03 -7.71
N LYS A 5 18.12 -4.14 -7.08
CA LYS A 5 17.54 -4.46 -5.77
C LYS A 5 16.66 -5.70 -5.94
N PRO A 6 16.86 -6.76 -5.14
CA PRO A 6 16.02 -7.94 -5.25
C PRO A 6 14.56 -7.53 -5.05
N ILE A 7 13.70 -7.93 -6.00
CA ILE A 7 12.26 -7.78 -5.85
C ILE A 7 11.84 -8.78 -4.79
N ILE A 8 11.61 -8.29 -3.57
CA ILE A 8 11.09 -9.11 -2.48
C ILE A 8 9.64 -9.43 -2.82
N VAL A 9 9.33 -10.71 -2.94
CA VAL A 9 7.97 -11.19 -3.19
C VAL A 9 7.39 -11.68 -1.88
N LEU A 10 6.23 -11.13 -1.50
CA LEU A 10 5.53 -11.49 -0.28
C LEU A 10 4.94 -12.90 -0.40
N LYS A 11 5.61 -13.87 0.23
CA LYS A 11 5.20 -15.27 0.26
C LYS A 11 4.64 -15.67 1.62
N SER A 12 5.24 -15.14 2.67
CA SER A 12 4.95 -15.53 4.04
C SER A 12 5.05 -14.34 4.99
N SER A 13 4.68 -14.58 6.27
CA SER A 13 4.83 -13.62 7.36
C SER A 13 6.28 -13.15 7.56
N GLN A 14 7.27 -14.00 7.21
CA GLN A 14 8.69 -13.64 7.36
C GLN A 14 9.14 -12.56 6.37
N ASP A 15 8.52 -12.51 5.20
CA ASP A 15 8.82 -11.52 4.16
C ASP A 15 8.08 -10.20 4.41
N TRP A 16 7.14 -10.17 5.36
CA TRP A 16 6.24 -9.05 5.59
C TRP A 16 6.99 -7.77 5.92
N ASP A 17 7.90 -7.78 6.89
CA ASP A 17 8.56 -6.56 7.37
C ASP A 17 9.42 -5.91 6.27
N GLU A 18 10.18 -6.71 5.53
CA GLU A 18 11.06 -6.21 4.46
C GLU A 18 10.27 -5.76 3.23
N TRP A 19 9.24 -6.53 2.85
CA TRP A 19 8.32 -6.16 1.78
C TRP A 19 7.53 -4.88 2.11
N PHE A 20 6.98 -4.80 3.31
CA PHE A 20 6.21 -3.64 3.76
C PHE A 20 7.10 -2.40 3.84
N PHE A 21 8.36 -2.54 4.26
CA PHE A 21 9.32 -1.44 4.22
C PHE A 21 9.55 -0.90 2.79
N ILE A 22 9.61 -1.76 1.77
CA ILE A 22 9.74 -1.34 0.37
C ILE A 22 8.50 -0.56 -0.09
N VAL A 23 7.31 -1.10 0.19
CA VAL A 23 6.04 -0.45 -0.16
C VAL A 23 5.91 0.90 0.56
N GLN A 24 6.20 0.94 1.85
CA GLN A 24 6.23 2.16 2.66
C GLN A 24 7.24 3.17 2.10
N SER A 25 8.46 2.75 1.77
CA SER A 25 9.49 3.63 1.21
C SER A 25 9.04 4.27 -0.11
N ARG A 26 8.37 3.49 -0.96
CA ARG A 26 7.85 3.98 -2.25
C ARG A 26 6.67 4.93 -2.06
N ALA A 27 5.76 4.62 -1.15
CA ALA A 27 4.64 5.50 -0.81
C ALA A 27 5.09 6.82 -0.15
N LYS A 28 6.12 6.78 0.71
CA LYS A 28 6.74 7.99 1.27
C LYS A 28 7.39 8.85 0.19
N LYS A 29 8.08 8.25 -0.78
CA LYS A 29 8.65 8.97 -1.93
C LYS A 29 7.58 9.62 -2.80
N ALA A 30 6.45 8.95 -2.99
CA ALA A 30 5.30 9.49 -3.71
C ALA A 30 4.50 10.53 -2.88
N ARG A 31 4.85 10.75 -1.61
CA ARG A 31 4.09 11.58 -0.64
C ARG A 31 2.64 11.11 -0.48
N LEU A 32 2.41 9.81 -0.65
CA LEU A 32 1.11 9.18 -0.56
C LEU A 32 0.93 8.29 0.66
N TYR A 33 1.98 8.13 1.47
CA TYR A 33 1.94 7.22 2.61
C TYR A 33 0.77 7.50 3.56
N ASP A 34 0.43 8.78 3.77
CA ASP A 34 -0.68 9.20 4.62
C ASP A 34 -2.05 8.67 4.17
N TYR A 35 -2.18 8.38 2.87
CA TYR A 35 -3.38 7.85 2.20
C TYR A 35 -3.43 6.31 2.16
N ILE A 36 -2.35 5.62 2.50
CA ILE A 36 -2.30 4.16 2.42
C ILE A 36 -1.91 3.48 3.72
N ASP A 37 -1.65 4.27 4.77
CA ASP A 37 -1.18 3.79 6.06
C ASP A 37 -2.12 2.73 6.66
N PRO A 38 -1.73 1.44 6.68
CA PRO A 38 -2.59 0.36 7.13
C PRO A 38 -2.68 0.28 8.67
N THR A 39 -1.84 1.03 9.40
CA THR A 39 -1.88 1.08 10.86
C THR A 39 -3.06 1.89 11.39
N LYS A 40 -3.68 2.73 10.54
CA LYS A 40 -4.88 3.49 10.90
C LYS A 40 -6.10 2.57 10.87
N ASP A 41 -6.85 2.58 11.97
CA ASP A 41 -8.09 1.80 12.12
C ASP A 41 -9.16 2.14 11.07
N SER A 42 -9.14 3.37 10.56
CA SER A 42 -10.02 3.85 9.49
C SER A 42 -9.24 4.16 8.22
N ARG A 43 -9.86 3.91 7.07
CA ARG A 43 -9.34 4.31 5.76
C ARG A 43 -9.02 5.81 5.76
N PRO A 44 -7.77 6.21 5.49
CA PRO A 44 -7.43 7.63 5.41
C PRO A 44 -8.18 8.31 4.26
N GLN A 45 -8.45 9.60 4.46
CA GLN A 45 -9.23 10.42 3.52
C GLN A 45 -8.52 10.46 2.16
N GLN A 46 -9.20 10.01 1.11
CA GLN A 46 -8.62 9.96 -0.23
C GLN A 46 -8.39 11.37 -0.80
N PRO A 47 -7.51 11.51 -1.81
CA PRO A 47 -7.42 12.74 -2.59
C PRO A 47 -8.82 13.18 -3.04
N ILE A 48 -9.16 14.45 -2.80
CA ILE A 48 -10.45 14.99 -3.23
C ILE A 48 -10.27 15.55 -4.63
N ALA A 49 -11.16 15.16 -5.54
CA ALA A 49 -11.17 15.74 -6.88
C ALA A 49 -11.48 17.25 -6.77
N PRO A 50 -10.66 18.14 -7.35
CA PRO A 50 -10.92 19.56 -7.29
C PRO A 50 -12.23 19.90 -8.02
N THR A 51 -12.96 20.87 -7.48
CA THR A 51 -14.25 21.27 -8.04
C THR A 51 -14.03 22.26 -9.18
N LYS A 52 -14.57 21.95 -10.36
CA LYS A 52 -14.47 22.86 -11.51
C LYS A 52 -15.20 24.16 -11.20
N PRO A 53 -14.55 25.33 -11.39
CA PRO A 53 -15.21 26.60 -11.14
C PRO A 53 -16.43 26.76 -12.07
N PRO A 54 -17.58 27.22 -11.55
CA PRO A 54 -18.80 27.38 -12.32
C PRO A 54 -18.60 28.39 -13.45
N LEU A 55 -19.45 28.33 -14.48
CA LEU A 55 -19.44 29.33 -15.53
C LEU A 55 -19.87 30.68 -14.95
N LEU A 56 -19.18 31.75 -15.34
CA LEU A 56 -19.63 33.11 -15.05
C LEU A 56 -21.00 33.34 -15.69
N THR A 57 -21.95 33.87 -14.93
CA THR A 57 -23.31 34.18 -15.36
C THR A 57 -23.70 35.59 -14.92
N GLY A 58 -24.49 36.29 -15.76
CA GLY A 58 -24.95 37.65 -15.48
C GLY A 58 -24.09 38.75 -16.13
N ASN A 59 -24.06 39.94 -15.51
CA ASN A 59 -23.21 41.05 -15.95
C ASN A 59 -21.77 40.78 -15.52
N ILE A 60 -20.94 40.35 -16.47
CA ILE A 60 -19.54 39.98 -16.23
C ILE A 60 -18.65 41.22 -16.43
N THR A 61 -18.04 41.69 -15.34
CA THR A 61 -17.00 42.73 -15.40
C THR A 61 -15.65 42.13 -15.81
N ASP A 62 -14.71 42.98 -16.21
CA ASP A 62 -13.36 42.51 -16.56
C ASP A 62 -12.60 41.96 -15.34
N ALA A 63 -12.89 42.47 -14.14
CA ALA A 63 -12.39 41.92 -12.89
C ALA A 63 -12.92 40.49 -12.65
N ASP A 64 -14.21 40.22 -12.93
CA ASP A 64 -14.79 38.88 -12.80
C ASP A 64 -14.16 37.89 -13.78
N ARG A 65 -13.81 38.34 -15.00
CA ARG A 65 -13.09 37.51 -15.99
C ARG A 65 -11.70 37.16 -15.51
N GLU A 66 -10.98 38.11 -14.93
CA GLU A 66 -9.64 37.91 -14.43
C GLU A 66 -9.63 36.95 -13.23
N GLU A 67 -10.52 37.15 -12.24
CA GLU A 67 -10.68 36.25 -11.10
C GLU A 67 -11.06 34.82 -11.55
N HIS A 68 -11.95 34.69 -12.54
CA HIS A 68 -12.32 33.39 -13.09
C HIS A 68 -11.17 32.70 -13.82
N LYS A 69 -10.29 33.47 -14.46
CA LYS A 69 -9.07 32.95 -15.08
C LYS A 69 -8.14 32.36 -14.02
N TRP A 70 -7.88 33.09 -12.93
CA TRP A 70 -7.08 32.60 -11.80
C TRP A 70 -7.68 31.33 -11.19
N LYS A 71 -8.98 31.32 -10.88
CA LYS A 71 -9.69 30.13 -10.36
C LYS A 71 -9.61 28.93 -11.31
N ARG A 72 -9.59 29.15 -12.62
CA ARG A 72 -9.39 28.08 -13.61
C ARG A 72 -7.96 27.59 -13.69
N GLU A 73 -6.98 28.45 -13.48
CA GLU A 73 -5.57 28.09 -13.39
C GLU A 73 -5.32 27.26 -12.13
N ASP A 74 -5.79 27.72 -10.97
CA ASP A 74 -5.74 26.97 -9.70
C ASP A 74 -6.39 25.59 -9.85
N TYR A 75 -7.60 25.52 -10.40
CA TYR A 75 -8.28 24.24 -10.67
C TYR A 75 -7.46 23.30 -11.56
N LYS A 76 -6.75 23.82 -12.57
CA LYS A 76 -5.91 22.99 -13.44
C LYS A 76 -4.70 22.46 -12.69
N GLU A 77 -4.07 23.28 -11.86
CA GLU A 77 -2.94 22.87 -11.04
C GLU A 77 -3.35 21.81 -10.02
N ASP A 78 -4.44 22.06 -9.28
CA ASP A 78 -5.01 21.10 -8.34
C ASP A 78 -5.42 19.80 -9.03
N LYS A 79 -6.00 19.88 -10.23
CA LYS A 79 -6.40 18.69 -10.99
C LYS A 79 -5.19 17.89 -11.43
N LYS A 80 -4.10 18.57 -11.82
CA LYS A 80 -2.84 17.90 -12.18
C LYS A 80 -2.22 17.20 -10.98
N GLU A 81 -2.28 17.82 -9.80
CA GLU A 81 -1.82 17.23 -8.55
C GLU A 81 -2.67 16.00 -8.17
N TYR A 82 -3.99 16.12 -8.23
CA TYR A 82 -4.93 15.01 -8.02
C TYR A 82 -4.69 13.86 -8.99
N ASP A 83 -4.58 14.16 -10.29
CA ASP A 83 -4.32 13.15 -11.33
C ASP A 83 -2.96 12.46 -11.09
N ARG A 84 -1.95 13.20 -10.62
CA ARG A 84 -0.64 12.62 -10.24
C ARG A 84 -0.78 11.68 -9.05
N GLN A 85 -1.46 12.12 -7.98
CA GLN A 85 -1.69 11.31 -6.79
C GLN A 85 -2.45 10.02 -7.12
N MET A 86 -3.50 10.12 -7.95
CA MET A 86 -4.28 8.95 -8.36
C MET A 86 -3.47 7.95 -9.19
N ARG A 87 -2.60 8.43 -10.09
CA ARG A 87 -1.69 7.55 -10.85
C ARG A 87 -0.73 6.81 -9.94
N GLU A 88 -0.08 7.53 -9.03
CA GLU A 88 0.87 6.93 -8.09
C GLU A 88 0.17 5.96 -7.11
N LEU A 89 -1.09 6.21 -6.72
CA LEU A 89 -1.90 5.27 -5.96
C LEU A 89 -2.18 3.98 -6.75
N ASN A 90 -2.55 4.11 -8.03
CA ASN A 90 -2.78 2.96 -8.90
C ASN A 90 -1.48 2.18 -9.14
N ASP A 91 -0.36 2.87 -9.37
CA ASP A 91 0.95 2.25 -9.52
C ASP A 91 1.37 1.49 -8.24
N LEU A 92 1.05 2.03 -7.06
CA LEU A 92 1.25 1.34 -5.78
C LEU A 92 0.35 0.10 -5.66
N SER A 93 -0.91 0.17 -6.09
CA SER A 93 -1.81 -0.98 -6.12
C SER A 93 -1.27 -2.09 -7.02
N SER A 94 -0.88 -1.75 -8.25
CA SER A 94 -0.28 -2.69 -9.19
C SER A 94 1.03 -3.27 -8.65
N LEU A 95 1.87 -2.45 -8.01
CA LEU A 95 3.08 -2.94 -7.36
C LEU A 95 2.76 -3.96 -6.26
N ILE A 96 1.75 -3.70 -5.42
CA ILE A 96 1.35 -4.62 -4.36
C ILE A 96 0.91 -5.95 -4.99
N GLU A 97 0.04 -5.91 -6.00
CA GLU A 97 -0.44 -7.10 -6.73
C GLU A 97 0.70 -7.89 -7.40
N ASP A 98 1.65 -7.20 -8.03
CA ASP A 98 2.79 -7.83 -8.72
C ASP A 98 3.82 -8.40 -7.75
N SER A 99 3.91 -7.85 -6.53
CA SER A 99 4.89 -8.23 -5.52
C SER A 99 4.34 -9.19 -4.46
N VAL A 100 3.07 -9.61 -4.55
CA VAL A 100 2.55 -10.73 -3.77
C VAL A 100 2.65 -12.06 -4.52
N SER A 101 2.84 -13.13 -3.77
CA SER A 101 2.83 -14.48 -4.31
C SER A 101 1.43 -14.93 -4.77
N GLN A 102 1.40 -15.86 -5.74
CA GLN A 102 0.16 -16.43 -6.29
C GLN A 102 -0.87 -16.89 -5.24
N PRO A 103 -0.49 -17.49 -4.09
CA PRO A 103 -1.45 -17.91 -3.07
C PRO A 103 -2.23 -16.75 -2.40
N LEU A 104 -1.68 -15.53 -2.43
CA LEU A 104 -2.30 -14.35 -1.83
C LEU A 104 -3.15 -13.55 -2.83
N LEU A 105 -2.95 -13.74 -4.14
CA LEU A 105 -3.74 -13.07 -5.18
C LEU A 105 -5.25 -13.32 -5.07
N PRO A 106 -5.76 -14.52 -4.74
CA PRO A 106 -7.19 -14.74 -4.55
C PRO A 106 -7.78 -13.92 -3.40
N LEU A 107 -6.96 -13.57 -2.39
CA LEU A 107 -7.38 -12.71 -1.29
C LEU A 107 -7.53 -11.26 -1.77
N LEU A 108 -6.58 -10.76 -2.56
CA LEU A 108 -6.66 -9.42 -3.17
C LEU A 108 -7.82 -9.32 -4.17
N ARG A 109 -8.04 -10.33 -5.01
CA ARG A 109 -9.13 -10.36 -6.00
C ARG A 109 -10.54 -10.37 -5.39
N LYS A 110 -10.68 -10.78 -4.13
CA LYS A 110 -11.97 -10.75 -3.41
C LYS A 110 -12.33 -9.36 -2.89
N ILE A 111 -11.38 -8.44 -2.88
CA ILE A 111 -11.59 -7.07 -2.40
C ILE A 111 -12.14 -6.28 -3.60
N GLU A 112 -13.37 -5.77 -3.50
CA GLU A 112 -13.96 -4.88 -4.52
C GLU A 112 -13.20 -3.55 -4.65
N ASP A 113 -12.55 -3.13 -3.58
CA ASP A 113 -11.80 -1.89 -3.49
C ASP A 113 -10.32 -2.12 -3.86
N SER A 114 -9.96 -1.74 -5.09
CA SER A 114 -8.57 -1.77 -5.61
C SER A 114 -7.64 -0.75 -4.94
N HIS A 115 -8.00 -0.23 -3.77
CA HIS A 115 -7.20 0.77 -3.09
C HIS A 115 -6.05 0.12 -2.32
N PRO A 116 -4.81 0.66 -2.40
CA PRO A 116 -3.64 0.08 -1.74
C PRO A 116 -3.84 -0.15 -0.24
N TYR A 117 -4.58 0.73 0.45
CA TYR A 117 -4.92 0.57 1.86
C TYR A 117 -5.70 -0.74 2.15
N ALA A 118 -6.72 -1.04 1.34
CA ALA A 118 -7.56 -2.22 1.54
C ALA A 118 -6.75 -3.50 1.30
N GLN A 119 -5.92 -3.49 0.26
CA GLN A 119 -4.99 -4.58 -0.03
C GLN A 119 -3.99 -4.79 1.11
N LEU A 120 -3.32 -3.72 1.57
CA LEU A 120 -2.36 -3.78 2.67
C LEU A 120 -3.01 -4.28 3.96
N ARG A 121 -4.20 -3.80 4.31
CA ARG A 121 -4.91 -4.23 5.52
C ARG A 121 -5.31 -5.70 5.45
N ALA A 122 -5.75 -6.18 4.28
CA ALA A 122 -6.13 -7.58 4.11
C ALA A 122 -4.91 -8.51 4.14
N LEU A 123 -3.78 -8.10 3.54
CA LEU A 123 -2.52 -8.83 3.62
C LEU A 123 -1.96 -8.82 5.06
N GLN A 124 -2.05 -7.69 5.75
CA GLN A 124 -1.66 -7.56 7.15
C GLN A 124 -2.49 -8.50 8.02
N ALA A 125 -3.82 -8.53 7.87
CA ALA A 125 -4.68 -9.43 8.62
C ALA A 125 -4.37 -10.93 8.38
N ARG A 126 -3.83 -11.27 7.21
CA ARG A 126 -3.49 -12.66 6.85
C ARG A 126 -2.08 -13.07 7.25
N LEU A 127 -1.12 -12.14 7.19
CA LEU A 127 0.31 -12.39 7.34
C LEU A 127 0.86 -11.93 8.68
N GLN A 128 0.23 -10.98 9.35
CA GLN A 128 0.50 -10.71 10.74
C GLN A 128 -0.13 -11.86 11.52
N PRO A 129 0.66 -12.78 12.09
CA PRO A 129 0.08 -13.85 12.89
C PRO A 129 -0.52 -13.14 14.11
N SER A 130 -1.76 -13.48 14.45
CA SER A 130 -2.31 -13.12 15.76
C SER A 130 -1.26 -13.48 16.81
N VAL A 131 -1.12 -12.69 17.88
CA VAL A 131 -0.14 -12.93 18.96
C VAL A 131 -0.16 -14.39 19.42
N SER A 132 -1.34 -15.02 19.40
CA SER A 132 -1.54 -16.45 19.65
C SER A 132 -0.80 -17.39 18.69
N THR A 133 -0.82 -17.12 17.38
CA THR A 133 -0.15 -17.93 16.35
C THR A 133 1.38 -17.74 16.39
N GLN A 134 1.86 -16.54 16.75
CA GLN A 134 3.29 -16.33 16.99
C GLN A 134 3.76 -17.10 18.23
N GLN A 135 2.96 -17.08 19.31
CA GLN A 135 3.24 -17.87 20.51
C GLN A 135 3.27 -19.36 20.20
N GLU A 136 2.31 -19.88 19.44
CA GLU A 136 2.32 -21.29 19.02
C GLU A 136 3.53 -21.65 18.16
N PHE A 137 3.94 -20.77 17.23
CA PHE A 137 5.13 -21.01 16.40
C PHE A 137 6.41 -21.02 17.24
N ILE A 138 6.57 -20.07 18.17
CA ILE A 138 7.71 -20.03 19.10
C ILE A 138 7.71 -21.25 20.01
N LEU A 139 6.54 -21.66 20.52
CA LEU A 139 6.38 -22.87 21.34
C LEU A 139 6.71 -24.14 20.55
N ASN A 140 6.28 -24.24 19.29
CA ASN A 140 6.63 -25.36 18.43
C ASN A 140 8.13 -25.39 18.13
N LYS A 141 8.73 -24.22 17.86
CA LYS A 141 10.17 -24.11 17.59
C LYS A 141 11.00 -24.43 18.84
N LEU A 142 10.54 -24.03 20.03
CA LEU A 142 11.11 -24.47 21.30
C LEU A 142 10.99 -25.98 21.47
N ARG A 143 9.81 -26.58 21.22
CA ARG A 143 9.62 -28.03 21.27
C ARG A 143 10.49 -28.80 20.28
N GLU A 144 10.78 -28.24 19.11
CA GLU A 144 11.71 -28.86 18.15
C GLU A 144 13.16 -28.78 18.61
N LEU A 145 13.55 -27.70 19.30
CA LEU A 145 14.88 -27.53 19.87
C LEU A 145 15.08 -28.31 21.19
N GLU A 146 14.01 -28.55 21.94
CA GLU A 146 14.00 -29.39 23.14
C GLU A 146 13.99 -30.89 22.82
N LYS A 147 13.65 -31.28 21.59
CA LYS A 147 13.85 -32.66 21.15
C LYS A 147 15.36 -32.91 21.03
N PRO A 148 15.92 -33.91 21.74
CA PRO A 148 17.33 -34.22 21.62
C PRO A 148 17.66 -34.58 20.16
N PRO A 149 18.87 -34.26 19.67
CA PRO A 149 19.27 -34.64 18.33
C PRO A 149 19.14 -36.15 18.21
N THR A 150 18.27 -36.62 17.30
CA THR A 150 18.17 -38.04 16.96
C THR A 150 19.56 -38.48 16.52
N THR A 151 20.26 -39.19 17.40
CA THR A 151 21.48 -39.92 17.10
C THR A 151 21.12 -40.90 15.99
N GLN A 152 21.38 -40.50 14.74
CA GLN A 152 21.54 -41.46 13.66
C GLN A 152 22.78 -42.27 14.03
N SER A 153 22.53 -43.46 14.57
CA SER A 153 23.54 -44.47 14.86
C SER A 153 24.44 -44.63 13.64
N THR A 154 25.72 -44.26 13.80
CA THR A 154 26.80 -44.83 13.00
C THR A 154 26.93 -46.30 13.41
N GLU A 155 26.27 -47.20 12.69
CA GLU A 155 26.62 -48.62 12.74
C GLU A 155 27.68 -48.93 11.69
N LYS A 156 28.67 -49.70 12.17
CA LYS A 156 29.90 -50.15 11.53
C LYS A 156 29.66 -51.23 10.48
#